data_AF-A0A2K0SW51-F1
#
_entry.id   AF-A0A2K0SW51-F1
#
_cell.length_a   1.000
_cell.length_b   1.000
_cell.length_c   1.000
_cell.angle_alpha   90.00
_cell.angle_beta   90.00
_cell.angle_gamma   90.00
#
_symmetry.space_group_name_H-M   'P 1'
#
loop_
_entity.id
_entity.type
_entity.pdbx_description
1 polymer ?
#
loop_
_entity_poly.entity_id
_entity_poly.type
_entity_poly.pdbx_seq_one_letter_code
_entity_poly.pdbx_strand_id
1 'polypeptide(L)' 'MMLRYSLNLPNEAKAVEGAIKNAIDGSLQTKNMGGNSSTTEAGDEVFEELVKVLKA' A
#
# COMPACT_ATOMS: atom_id res chain seq x y z
N MET A 1 7.94 7.42 0.64
CA MET A 1 9.17 8.21 0.87
C MET A 1 8.95 9.72 0.96
N MET A 2 8.33 10.40 -0.02
CA MET A 2 8.10 11.86 0.01
C MET A 2 7.44 12.34 1.33
N LEU A 3 6.41 11.63 1.79
CA LEU A 3 5.73 11.91 3.07
C LEU A 3 6.73 11.99 4.23
N ARG A 4 7.63 11.01 4.33
CA ARG A 4 8.60 10.89 5.43
C ARG A 4 9.67 11.98 5.41
N TYR A 5 10.26 12.24 4.25
CA TYR A 5 11.50 13.03 4.18
C TYR A 5 11.32 14.45 3.64
N SER A 6 10.28 14.70 2.83
CA SER A 6 10.06 16.02 2.21
C SER A 6 8.96 16.80 2.93
N LEU A 7 7.95 16.10 3.47
CA LEU A 7 6.76 16.73 4.05
C LEU A 7 6.69 16.61 5.58
N ASN A 8 7.65 15.92 6.21
CA ASN A 8 7.64 15.65 7.65
C ASN A 8 6.33 15.02 8.16
N LEU A 9 5.80 14.07 7.39
CA LEU A 9 4.58 13.30 7.66
C LEU A 9 4.94 11.81 7.91
N PRO A 10 5.62 11.49 9.02
CA PRO A 10 6.11 10.13 9.29
C PRO A 10 4.99 9.14 9.61
N ASN A 11 3.85 9.60 10.14
CA ASN A 11 2.73 8.73 10.49
C ASN A 11 1.98 8.28 9.24
N GLU A 12 1.71 9.22 8.33
CA GLU A 12 1.10 8.98 7.02
C GLU A 12 2.02 8.11 6.17
N ALA A 13 3.33 8.35 6.21
CA ALA A 13 4.30 7.48 5.55
C ALA A 13 4.21 6.05 6.07
N LYS A 14 4.17 5.87 7.40
CA LYS A 14 4.04 4.55 8.04
C LYS A 14 2.72 3.87 7.69
N ALA A 15 1.62 4.62 7.60
CA ALA A 15 0.31 4.09 7.21
C ALA A 15 0.32 3.56 5.77
N VAL A 16 0.88 4.33 4.82
CA VAL A 16 1.03 3.89 3.42
C VAL A 16 1.97 2.69 3.31
N GLU A 17 3.12 2.72 3.99
CA GLU A 17 4.07 1.59 4.03
C GLU A 17 3.41 0.32 4.60
N GLY A 18 2.61 0.44 5.67
CA GLY A 18 1.86 -0.65 6.26
C GLY A 18 0.76 -1.21 5.36
N ALA A 19 -0.01 -0.35 4.70
CA ALA A 19 -1.04 -0.76 3.75
C ALA A 19 -0.46 -1.57 2.57
N ILE A 20 0.65 -1.11 2.00
CA ILE A 20 1.36 -1.85 0.94
C ILE A 20 1.82 -3.22 1.44
N LYS A 21 2.36 -3.28 2.67
CA LYS A 21 2.78 -4.55 3.26
C LYS A 21 1.61 -5.51 3.41
N ASN A 22 0.48 -5.06 3.96
CA ASN A 22 -0.71 -5.91 4.11
C ASN A 22 -1.24 -6.42 2.77
N ALA A 23 -1.29 -5.58 1.74
CA ALA A 23 -1.77 -5.96 0.42
C ALA A 23 -0.90 -7.08 -0.19
N ILE A 24 0.43 -6.93 -0.14
CA ILE A 24 1.39 -7.93 -0.63
C ILE A 24 1.33 -9.23 0.21
N ASP A 25 1.26 -9.11 1.54
CA ASP A 25 1.16 -10.26 2.44
C ASP A 25 -0.17 -11.02 2.28
N GLY A 26 -1.24 -10.35 1.81
CA GLY A 26 -2.57 -10.92 1.59
C GLY A 26 -2.64 -11.78 0.32
N SER A 27 -2.47 -11.17 -0.86
CA SER A 27 -2.38 -11.90 -2.14
C SER A 27 -1.94 -11.04 -3.32
N LEU A 28 -1.69 -9.74 -3.12
CA LEU A 28 -1.41 -8.83 -4.23
C LEU A 28 -0.07 -9.17 -4.89
N GLN A 29 -0.15 -9.65 -6.13
CA GLN A 29 1.02 -9.92 -6.97
C GLN A 29 0.74 -9.46 -8.39
N THR A 30 1.47 -8.44 -8.83
CA THR A 30 1.47 -7.99 -10.22
C THR A 30 2.34 -8.90 -11.08
N LYS A 31 2.22 -8.76 -12.41
CA LYS A 31 2.88 -9.63 -13.40
C LYS A 31 4.39 -9.85 -13.20
N ASN A 32 5.11 -8.82 -12.77
CA ASN A 32 6.55 -8.90 -12.50
C ASN A 32 6.91 -9.65 -11.20
N MET A 33 5.95 -9.83 -10.30
CA MET A 33 6.09 -10.61 -9.05
C MET A 33 5.56 -12.05 -9.21
N GLY A 34 5.19 -12.46 -10.43
CA GLY A 34 4.66 -13.80 -10.73
C GLY A 34 3.15 -13.93 -10.59
N GLY A 35 2.43 -12.85 -10.28
CA GLY A 35 0.97 -12.85 -10.23
C GLY A 35 0.31 -12.29 -11.49
N ASN A 36 -0.99 -12.02 -11.42
CA ASN A 36 -1.79 -11.57 -12.56
C ASN A 36 -2.51 -10.24 -12.32
N SER A 37 -2.31 -9.60 -11.16
CA SER A 37 -2.96 -8.33 -10.86
C SER A 37 -2.49 -7.23 -11.81
N SER A 38 -3.45 -6.49 -12.34
CA SER A 38 -3.24 -5.26 -13.10
C SER A 38 -2.80 -4.12 -12.19
N THR A 39 -2.30 -3.04 -12.79
CA THR A 39 -1.92 -1.83 -12.04
C THR A 39 -3.10 -1.21 -11.30
N THR A 40 -4.30 -1.26 -11.89
CA THR A 40 -5.52 -0.72 -11.28
C THR A 40 -5.91 -1.56 -10.06
N GLU A 41 -5.98 -2.88 -10.20
CA GLU A 41 -6.31 -3.78 -9.08
C GLU A 41 -5.29 -3.65 -7.94
N ALA A 42 -4.01 -3.46 -8.26
CA ALA A 42 -2.98 -3.19 -7.26
C ALA A 42 -3.20 -1.86 -6.52
N GLY A 43 -3.62 -0.83 -7.23
CA GLY A 43 -3.97 0.46 -6.61
C GLY A 43 -5.19 0.35 -5.70
N ASP A 44 -6.22 -0.36 -6.15
CA ASP A 44 -7.47 -0.57 -5.40
C ASP A 44 -7.22 -1.36 -4.11
N GLU A 45 -6.48 -2.47 -4.17
CA GLU A 45 -6.15 -3.29 -3.00
C GLU A 45 -5.34 -2.48 -1.95
N VAL A 46 -4.34 -1.72 -2.39
CA VAL A 46 -3.56 -0.86 -1.48
C VAL A 46 -4.43 0.23 -0.85
N PHE A 47 -5.39 0.78 -1.60
CA PHE A 47 -6.32 1.78 -1.09
C PHE A 47 -7.26 1.19 -0.03
N GLU A 48 -7.80 -0.02 -0.27
CA GLU A 48 -8.63 -0.72 0.72
C GLU A 48 -7.87 -0.98 2.03
N GLU A 49 -6.64 -1.48 1.94
CA GLU A 49 -5.79 -1.69 3.12
C GLU A 49 -5.45 -0.37 3.84
N LEU A 50 -5.21 0.71 3.10
CA LEU A 50 -4.95 2.02 3.69
C LEU A 50 -6.18 2.54 4.46
N VAL A 51 -7.39 2.36 3.91
CA VAL A 51 -8.63 2.72 4.60
C VAL A 51 -8.80 1.94 5.92
N LYS A 52 -8.42 0.65 5.95
CA LYS A 52 -8.44 -0.16 7.19
C LYS A 52 -7.44 0.38 8.22
N VAL A 53 -6.21 0.67 7.79
CA VAL A 53 -5.15 1.21 8.65
C VAL A 53 -5.53 2.57 9.25
N LEU A 54 -6.18 3.45 8.48
CA LEU A 54 -6.55 4.81 8.95
C LEU A 54 -7.80 4.83 9.85
N LYS A 55 -8.61 3.77 9.84
CA LYS A 55 -9.82 3.65 10.68
C LYS A 55 -9.58 2.85 11.96
N ALA A 56 -8.43 2.22 12.11
CA ALA A 56 -8.02 1.48 13.30
C ALA A 56 -7.55 2.40 14.43
#